data_AF-A0AAD9LSH5-F1
#
_entry.id   AF-A0AAD9LSH5-F1
#
_cell.length_a   1.000
_cell.length_b   1.000
_cell.length_c   1.000
_cell.angle_alpha   90.00
_cell.angle_beta   90.00
_cell.angle_gamma   90.00
#
_symmetry.space_group_name_H-M   'P 1'
#
loop_
_entity.id
_entity.type
_entity.pdbx_description
1 polymer ?
#
loop_
_entity_poly.entity_id
_entity_poly.type
_entity_poly.pdbx_seq_one_letter_code
_entity_poly.pdbx_strand_id
1 'polypeptide(L)'
;MEHLPDGLLAHLFSLLSARDVLHVTSTCHSLAATTPCVQHALERVITRRYGAVTSFLPASSDHWPRSLAVLHGAEMLHLKEILSHCDVRSFEDAALCSPSSVVVSRTWLGSYRKRCQVLEQFLLQFRRSKRQQRRQQSVKRKDNTGTTFETLRIAPSSSLTEAGAMIVCKHGALLPATQCVGRRRRAIISGDVFREIAVYAPELRGFSLSSCVDCTSCVLEQEAKEQEAEEKKRARLDGEIAGSEQLLELLQRKNGFPKGLFSPTESHGSRQQQLAPHLSVNGRSKYATYFLVPKKWLNKWRKFVRSQGDDAPGPVLNAELVCLSHQRTIVPPYISMFLSGFSLEQSLKATQV
;
A
#
# COMPACT_ATOMS: atom_id res chain seq x y z
N MET A 1 -34.39 -35.51 19.58
CA MET A 1 -34.53 -34.46 18.54
C MET A 1 -35.30 -34.95 17.30
N GLU A 2 -35.99 -36.09 17.35
CA GLU A 2 -36.53 -36.75 16.14
C GLU A 2 -37.81 -36.10 15.58
N HIS A 3 -38.46 -35.20 16.32
CA HIS A 3 -39.67 -34.50 15.87
C HIS A 3 -39.67 -33.02 16.27
N LEU A 4 -38.63 -32.28 15.88
CA LEU A 4 -38.68 -30.82 15.93
C LEU A 4 -39.73 -30.34 14.90
N PRO A 5 -40.77 -29.59 15.30
CA PRO A 5 -41.74 -29.05 14.35
C PRO A 5 -41.03 -28.16 13.34
N ASP A 6 -41.40 -28.25 12.05
CA ASP A 6 -40.82 -27.44 10.97
C ASP A 6 -40.80 -25.93 11.28
N GLY A 7 -41.78 -25.45 12.05
CA GLY A 7 -41.84 -24.05 12.50
C GLY A 7 -40.72 -23.67 13.47
N LEU A 8 -40.38 -24.56 14.40
CA LEU A 8 -39.36 -24.31 15.41
C LEU A 8 -37.96 -24.41 14.80
N LEU A 9 -37.75 -25.37 13.90
CA LEU A 9 -36.48 -25.49 13.17
C LEU A 9 -36.23 -24.28 12.26
N ALA A 10 -37.26 -23.80 11.55
CA ALA A 10 -37.17 -22.58 10.75
C ALA A 10 -36.86 -21.35 11.62
N HIS A 11 -37.46 -21.26 12.81
CA HIS A 11 -37.16 -20.17 13.75
C HIS A 11 -35.71 -20.23 14.22
N LEU A 12 -35.20 -21.39 14.63
CA LEU A 12 -33.79 -21.55 15.02
C LEU A 12 -32.86 -21.15 13.88
N PHE A 13 -33.10 -21.62 12.66
CA PHE A 13 -32.27 -21.25 11.50
C PHE A 13 -32.37 -19.76 11.15
N SER A 14 -33.49 -19.09 11.47
CA SER A 14 -33.61 -17.64 11.28
C SER A 14 -32.76 -16.81 12.24
N LEU A 15 -32.26 -17.41 13.33
CA LEU A 15 -31.36 -16.78 14.30
C LEU A 15 -29.89 -17.04 13.99
N LEU A 16 -29.61 -17.95 13.06
CA LEU A 16 -28.26 -18.42 12.72
C LEU A 16 -27.81 -17.86 11.37
N SER A 17 -26.50 -17.80 11.16
CA SER A 17 -25.92 -17.61 9.83
C SER A 17 -25.88 -18.95 9.06
N ALA A 18 -25.76 -18.92 7.74
CA ALA A 18 -25.62 -20.13 6.93
C ALA A 18 -24.40 -20.96 7.34
N ARG A 19 -23.34 -20.30 7.84
CA ARG A 19 -22.16 -20.96 8.41
C ARG A 19 -22.51 -21.73 9.69
N ASP A 20 -23.29 -21.13 10.57
CA ASP A 20 -23.70 -21.78 11.83
C ASP A 20 -24.67 -22.93 11.54
N VAL A 21 -25.61 -22.74 10.62
CA VAL A 21 -26.50 -23.83 10.16
C VAL A 21 -25.68 -24.96 9.53
N LEU A 22 -24.65 -24.66 8.74
CA LEU A 22 -23.74 -25.68 8.23
C LEU A 22 -23.04 -26.44 9.37
N HIS A 23 -22.53 -25.73 10.39
CA HIS A 23 -21.93 -26.38 11.56
C HIS A 23 -22.92 -27.28 12.30
N VAL A 24 -24.14 -26.81 12.56
CA VAL A 24 -25.19 -27.59 13.23
C VAL A 24 -25.58 -28.83 12.42
N THR A 25 -25.81 -28.69 11.11
CA THR A 25 -26.22 -29.79 10.23
C THR A 25 -25.07 -30.78 9.95
N SER A 26 -23.81 -30.33 10.03
CA SER A 26 -22.63 -31.21 9.90
C SER A 26 -22.34 -32.03 11.16
N THR A 27 -22.74 -31.53 12.34
CA THR A 27 -22.50 -32.19 13.64
C THR A 27 -23.67 -33.06 14.09
N CYS A 28 -24.88 -32.77 13.62
CA CYS A 28 -26.09 -33.53 13.95
C CYS A 28 -26.64 -34.28 12.73
N HIS A 29 -26.46 -35.61 12.69
CA HIS A 29 -26.97 -36.45 11.60
C HIS A 29 -28.50 -36.37 11.42
N SER A 30 -29.26 -36.17 12.50
CA SER A 30 -30.71 -35.99 12.44
C SER A 30 -31.13 -34.70 11.71
N LEU A 31 -30.21 -33.75 11.55
CA LEU A 31 -30.40 -32.48 10.84
C LEU A 31 -29.64 -32.44 9.50
N ALA A 32 -29.41 -33.60 8.87
CA ALA A 32 -28.79 -33.64 7.54
C ALA A 32 -29.52 -32.71 6.55
N ALA A 33 -28.77 -31.98 5.74
CA ALA A 33 -29.33 -31.03 4.76
C ALA A 33 -30.22 -31.68 3.67
N THR A 34 -30.17 -33.01 3.56
CA THR A 34 -31.01 -33.81 2.67
C THR A 34 -32.38 -34.14 3.28
N THR A 35 -32.57 -33.94 4.58
CA THR A 35 -33.83 -34.26 5.27
C THR A 35 -34.93 -33.25 4.91
N PRO A 36 -36.17 -33.70 4.58
CA PRO A 36 -37.26 -32.81 4.17
C PRO A 36 -37.59 -31.68 5.16
N CYS A 37 -37.57 -31.96 6.47
CA CYS A 37 -37.83 -30.94 7.50
C CYS A 37 -36.79 -29.82 7.49
N VAL A 38 -35.52 -30.15 7.23
CA VAL A 38 -34.41 -29.18 7.10
C VAL A 38 -34.59 -28.36 5.83
N GLN A 39 -34.96 -28.98 4.72
CA GLN A 39 -35.24 -28.29 3.45
C GLN A 39 -36.42 -27.31 3.57
N HIS A 40 -37.50 -27.71 4.24
CA HIS A 40 -38.64 -26.86 4.52
C HIS A 40 -38.27 -25.69 5.45
N ALA A 41 -37.44 -25.94 6.47
CA ALA A 41 -36.93 -24.89 7.34
C ALA A 41 -36.07 -23.88 6.57
N LEU A 42 -35.15 -24.35 5.72
CA LEU A 42 -34.33 -23.50 4.85
C LEU A 42 -35.18 -22.66 3.90
N GLU A 43 -36.20 -23.26 3.26
CA GLU A 43 -37.14 -22.53 2.40
C GLU A 43 -37.83 -21.38 3.15
N ARG A 44 -38.35 -21.66 4.35
CA ARG A 44 -39.02 -20.65 5.18
C ARG A 44 -38.08 -19.52 5.57
N VAL A 45 -36.84 -19.81 5.93
CA VAL A 45 -35.86 -18.78 6.27
C VAL A 45 -35.53 -17.92 5.04
N ILE A 46 -35.24 -18.55 3.90
CA ILE A 46 -34.92 -17.83 2.66
C ILE A 46 -36.07 -16.91 2.26
N THR A 47 -37.29 -17.43 2.21
CA THR A 47 -38.46 -16.67 1.72
C THR A 47 -38.96 -15.62 2.71
N ARG A 48 -38.90 -15.87 4.03
CA ARG A 48 -39.40 -14.93 5.04
C ARG A 48 -38.37 -13.89 5.47
N ARG A 49 -37.14 -14.32 5.78
CA ARG A 49 -36.08 -13.42 6.29
C ARG A 49 -35.45 -12.61 5.17
N TYR A 50 -35.23 -13.24 4.02
CA TYR A 50 -34.55 -12.62 2.88
C TYR A 50 -35.48 -12.30 1.71
N GLY A 51 -36.80 -12.32 1.94
CA GLY A 51 -37.82 -12.14 0.89
C GLY A 51 -37.65 -10.85 0.07
N ALA A 52 -37.12 -9.78 0.66
CA ALA A 52 -36.82 -8.53 -0.04
C ALA A 52 -35.81 -8.75 -1.20
N VAL A 53 -34.76 -9.54 -0.96
CA VAL A 53 -33.71 -9.82 -1.94
C VAL A 53 -33.91 -11.13 -2.71
N THR A 54 -34.74 -12.04 -2.21
CA THR A 54 -35.02 -13.36 -2.84
C THR A 54 -36.45 -13.52 -3.36
N SER A 55 -37.17 -12.43 -3.63
CA SER A 55 -38.55 -12.45 -4.14
C SER A 55 -38.75 -13.29 -5.41
N PHE A 56 -37.67 -13.53 -6.16
CA PHE A 56 -37.66 -14.37 -7.36
C PHE A 56 -37.53 -15.88 -7.09
N LEU A 57 -37.38 -16.30 -5.82
CA LEU A 57 -37.34 -17.69 -5.37
C LEU A 57 -38.62 -18.02 -4.60
N PRO A 58 -39.79 -18.13 -5.27
CA PRO A 58 -41.03 -18.43 -4.57
C PRO A 58 -40.98 -19.84 -3.97
N ALA A 59 -41.58 -20.01 -2.79
CA ALA A 59 -41.71 -21.30 -2.10
C ALA A 59 -42.43 -22.35 -2.96
N SER A 60 -43.39 -21.93 -3.78
CA SER A 60 -44.17 -22.81 -4.66
C SER A 60 -43.40 -23.33 -5.87
N SER A 61 -42.13 -22.98 -6.02
CA SER A 61 -41.36 -23.33 -7.19
C SER A 61 -40.35 -24.44 -6.93
N ASP A 62 -40.35 -25.46 -7.77
CA ASP A 62 -39.36 -26.54 -7.73
C ASP A 62 -38.07 -26.25 -8.52
N HIS A 63 -37.89 -25.02 -9.05
CA HIS A 63 -36.76 -24.70 -9.92
C HIS A 63 -35.44 -24.39 -9.19
N TRP A 64 -35.46 -24.28 -7.86
CA TRP A 64 -34.28 -23.95 -7.05
C TRP A 64 -34.09 -24.94 -5.88
N PRO A 65 -32.86 -25.26 -5.47
CA PRO A 65 -32.61 -26.22 -4.42
C PRO A 65 -32.75 -25.62 -3.02
N ARG A 66 -33.44 -26.30 -2.09
CA ARG A 66 -33.55 -25.88 -0.68
C ARG A 66 -32.29 -26.27 0.09
N SER A 67 -31.21 -25.59 -0.23
CA SER A 67 -29.88 -25.93 0.24
C SER A 67 -29.21 -24.79 0.99
N LEU A 68 -28.21 -25.13 1.79
CA LEU A 68 -27.35 -24.17 2.49
C LEU A 68 -26.64 -23.22 1.52
N ALA A 69 -26.35 -23.66 0.29
CA ALA A 69 -25.75 -22.80 -0.73
C ALA A 69 -26.69 -21.66 -1.14
N VAL A 70 -28.01 -21.93 -1.22
CA VAL A 70 -29.00 -20.90 -1.53
C VAL A 70 -29.22 -19.99 -0.34
N LEU A 71 -29.25 -20.51 0.89
CA LEU A 71 -29.29 -19.69 2.11
C LEU A 71 -28.08 -18.74 2.17
N HIS A 72 -26.87 -19.26 1.96
CA HIS A 72 -25.67 -18.43 1.93
C HIS A 72 -25.70 -17.39 0.80
N GLY A 73 -26.19 -17.76 -0.38
CA GLY A 73 -26.42 -16.80 -1.46
C GLY A 73 -27.40 -15.68 -1.05
N ALA A 74 -28.48 -16.01 -0.35
CA ALA A 74 -29.48 -15.05 0.11
C ALA A 74 -28.89 -14.07 1.14
N GLU A 75 -28.09 -14.56 2.09
CA GLU A 75 -27.33 -13.73 3.03
C GLU A 75 -26.40 -12.74 2.29
N MET A 76 -25.70 -13.22 1.26
CA MET A 76 -24.75 -12.39 0.52
C MET A 76 -25.44 -11.35 -0.35
N LEU A 77 -26.67 -11.62 -0.83
CA LEU A 77 -27.51 -10.63 -1.48
C LEU A 77 -28.02 -9.56 -0.51
N HIS A 78 -28.43 -9.96 0.69
CA HIS A 78 -28.82 -9.04 1.76
C HIS A 78 -27.67 -8.09 2.11
N LEU A 79 -26.47 -8.64 2.30
CA LEU A 79 -25.26 -7.84 2.54
C LEU A 79 -24.90 -6.94 1.36
N LYS A 80 -25.13 -7.39 0.12
CA LYS A 80 -24.93 -6.55 -1.05
C LYS A 80 -25.83 -5.33 -1.00
N GLU A 81 -27.10 -5.50 -0.62
CA GLU A 81 -28.07 -4.42 -0.47
C GLU A 81 -27.66 -3.45 0.63
N ILE A 82 -27.25 -3.95 1.80
CA ILE A 82 -26.71 -3.10 2.89
C ILE A 82 -25.49 -2.31 2.39
N LEU A 83 -24.56 -2.99 1.72
CA LEU A 83 -23.34 -2.36 1.20
C LEU A 83 -23.62 -1.34 0.09
N SER A 84 -24.71 -1.46 -0.67
CA SER A 84 -25.09 -0.44 -1.67
C SER A 84 -25.68 0.82 -1.04
N HIS A 85 -26.31 0.70 0.13
CA HIS A 85 -26.85 1.84 0.88
C HIS A 85 -25.86 2.42 1.89
N CYS A 86 -24.76 1.72 2.15
CA CYS A 86 -23.70 2.17 3.04
C CYS A 86 -22.95 3.37 2.45
N ASP A 87 -22.98 4.50 3.16
CA ASP A 87 -22.14 5.66 2.90
C ASP A 87 -20.70 5.36 3.36
N VAL A 88 -19.82 5.05 2.39
CA VAL A 88 -18.41 4.69 2.64
C VAL A 88 -17.55 5.93 2.47
N ARG A 89 -17.18 6.56 3.59
CA ARG A 89 -16.37 7.79 3.59
C ARG A 89 -14.89 7.52 3.66
N SER A 90 -14.08 8.50 3.26
CA SER A 90 -12.63 8.41 3.43
C SER A 90 -12.24 8.73 4.86
N PHE A 91 -11.09 8.22 5.30
CA PHE A 91 -10.60 8.50 6.65
C PHE A 91 -10.25 9.98 6.86
N GLU A 92 -9.91 10.69 5.79
CA GLU A 92 -9.72 12.15 5.80
C GLU A 92 -11.01 12.91 6.18
N ASP A 93 -12.19 12.32 5.98
CA ASP A 93 -13.48 12.91 6.31
C ASP A 93 -13.94 12.56 7.74
N ALA A 94 -13.03 12.04 8.59
CA ALA A 94 -13.35 11.59 9.95
C ALA A 94 -14.06 12.66 10.79
N ALA A 95 -13.69 13.93 10.64
CA ALA A 95 -14.31 15.04 11.36
C ALA A 95 -15.80 15.26 11.02
N LEU A 96 -16.24 14.79 9.85
CA LEU A 96 -17.63 14.92 9.38
C LEU A 96 -18.48 13.68 9.74
N CYS A 97 -17.89 12.69 10.39
CA CYS A 97 -18.52 11.40 10.68
C CYS A 97 -19.03 11.33 12.12
N SER A 98 -20.09 10.55 12.34
CA SER A 98 -20.54 10.24 13.69
C SER A 98 -19.44 9.54 14.51
N PRO A 99 -19.28 9.80 15.81
CA PRO A 99 -18.35 9.06 16.66
C PRO A 99 -18.70 7.56 16.77
N SER A 100 -19.96 7.18 16.51
CA SER A 100 -20.38 5.77 16.42
C SER A 100 -19.92 5.05 15.15
N SER A 101 -19.21 5.75 14.26
CA SER A 101 -18.67 5.17 13.03
C SER A 101 -17.47 4.25 13.33
N VAL A 102 -17.19 3.37 12.37
CA VAL A 102 -16.13 2.36 12.47
C VAL A 102 -15.21 2.48 11.26
N VAL A 103 -13.90 2.46 11.52
CA VAL A 103 -12.84 2.39 10.51
C VAL A 103 -12.63 0.95 10.11
N VAL A 104 -12.73 0.68 8.81
CA VAL A 104 -12.57 -0.64 8.20
C VAL A 104 -11.66 -0.56 6.97
N SER A 105 -11.25 -1.72 6.48
CA SER A 105 -10.46 -1.80 5.25
C SER A 105 -11.34 -1.55 4.01
N ARG A 106 -11.02 -0.51 3.25
CA ARG A 106 -11.67 -0.19 1.96
C ARG A 106 -11.47 -1.31 0.95
N THR A 107 -10.29 -1.92 0.93
CA THR A 107 -10.01 -3.07 0.06
C THR A 107 -10.83 -4.27 0.43
N TRP A 108 -11.01 -4.52 1.72
CA TRP A 108 -11.87 -5.59 2.20
C TRP A 108 -13.30 -5.38 1.71
N LEU A 109 -13.87 -4.17 1.90
CA LEU A 109 -15.22 -3.85 1.44
C LEU A 109 -15.37 -4.06 -0.08
N GLY A 110 -14.38 -3.62 -0.86
CA GLY A 110 -14.38 -3.81 -2.31
C GLY A 110 -14.31 -5.28 -2.74
N SER A 111 -13.43 -6.06 -2.12
CA SER A 111 -13.32 -7.50 -2.37
C SER A 111 -14.59 -8.26 -1.95
N TYR A 112 -15.20 -7.85 -0.84
CA TYR A 112 -16.44 -8.46 -0.35
C TYR A 112 -17.62 -8.17 -1.29
N ARG A 113 -17.75 -6.92 -1.78
CA ARG A 113 -18.75 -6.58 -2.82
C ARG A 113 -18.61 -7.45 -4.07
N LYS A 114 -17.38 -7.73 -4.51
CA LYS A 114 -17.11 -8.64 -5.65
C LYS A 114 -17.55 -10.07 -5.34
N ARG A 115 -17.30 -10.56 -4.12
CA ARG A 115 -17.76 -11.88 -3.67
C ARG A 115 -19.29 -11.98 -3.69
N CYS A 116 -20.00 -10.95 -3.24
CA CYS A 116 -21.45 -10.88 -3.33
C CYS A 116 -21.96 -10.98 -4.78
N GLN A 117 -21.28 -10.35 -5.75
CA GLN A 117 -21.66 -10.41 -7.17
C GLN A 117 -21.56 -11.83 -7.77
N VAL A 118 -20.56 -12.61 -7.37
CA VAL A 118 -20.43 -14.01 -7.82
C VAL A 118 -21.60 -14.86 -7.34
N LEU A 119 -22.01 -14.67 -6.08
CA LEU A 119 -23.13 -15.41 -5.49
C LEU A 119 -24.49 -14.93 -6.00
N GLU A 120 -24.62 -13.66 -6.33
CA GLU A 120 -25.78 -13.15 -7.06
C GLU A 120 -25.93 -13.84 -8.41
N GLN A 121 -24.86 -13.98 -9.20
CA GLN A 121 -24.91 -14.70 -10.48
C GLN A 121 -25.33 -16.16 -10.29
N PHE A 122 -24.86 -16.80 -9.23
CA PHE A 122 -25.31 -18.14 -8.84
C PHE A 122 -26.82 -18.17 -8.55
N LEU A 123 -27.38 -17.23 -7.79
CA LEU A 123 -28.82 -17.22 -7.49
C LEU A 123 -29.67 -16.85 -8.70
N LEU A 124 -29.21 -15.93 -9.54
CA LEU A 124 -29.91 -15.50 -10.75
C LEU A 124 -30.10 -16.62 -11.77
N GLN A 125 -29.32 -17.70 -11.70
CA GLN A 125 -29.54 -18.87 -12.56
C GLN A 125 -30.92 -19.50 -12.34
N PHE A 126 -31.49 -19.36 -11.15
CA PHE A 126 -32.81 -19.90 -10.78
C PHE A 126 -33.98 -19.00 -11.22
N ARG A 127 -33.73 -17.74 -11.63
CA ARG A 127 -34.77 -16.89 -12.26
C ARG A 127 -35.26 -17.43 -13.60
N ARG A 128 -34.46 -18.26 -14.29
CA ARG A 128 -34.73 -18.69 -15.66
C ARG A 128 -35.57 -19.96 -15.67
N SER A 129 -36.59 -20.02 -16.55
CA SER A 129 -37.40 -21.23 -16.71
C SER A 129 -36.55 -22.41 -17.21
N LYS A 130 -36.93 -23.65 -16.88
CA LYS A 130 -36.27 -24.89 -17.37
C LYS A 130 -36.06 -24.89 -18.90
N ARG A 131 -36.94 -24.22 -19.66
CA ARG A 131 -36.86 -24.10 -21.13
C ARG A 131 -35.74 -23.15 -21.60
N GLN A 132 -35.48 -22.06 -20.87
CA GLN A 132 -34.36 -21.15 -21.14
C GLN A 132 -33.01 -21.73 -20.66
N GLN A 133 -33.02 -22.46 -19.55
CA GLN A 133 -31.81 -23.11 -19.02
C GLN A 133 -31.29 -24.22 -19.95
N ARG A 134 -32.19 -25.02 -20.55
CA ARG A 134 -31.85 -26.03 -21.57
C ARG A 134 -31.22 -25.43 -22.84
N ARG A 135 -31.69 -24.27 -23.31
CA ARG A 135 -31.12 -23.57 -24.49
C ARG A 135 -29.71 -23.02 -24.24
N GLN A 136 -29.33 -22.75 -22.99
CA GLN A 136 -27.98 -22.31 -22.64
C GLN A 136 -27.04 -23.46 -22.28
N GLN A 137 -27.57 -24.55 -21.69
CA GLN A 137 -26.80 -25.77 -21.45
C GLN A 137 -26.37 -26.47 -22.74
N SER A 138 -27.13 -26.35 -23.84
CA SER A 138 -26.69 -26.84 -25.15
C SER A 138 -25.52 -26.04 -25.74
N VAL A 139 -25.30 -24.79 -25.28
CA VAL A 139 -24.23 -23.90 -25.76
C VAL A 139 -22.99 -23.94 -24.84
N LYS A 140 -23.13 -24.26 -23.55
CA LYS A 140 -22.05 -24.26 -22.56
C LYS A 140 -21.52 -25.65 -22.16
N ARG A 141 -21.91 -26.72 -22.85
CA ARG A 141 -21.58 -28.11 -22.46
C ARG A 141 -20.09 -28.49 -22.55
N LYS A 142 -19.17 -27.56 -22.84
CA LYS A 142 -17.74 -27.86 -22.94
C LYS A 142 -16.92 -27.53 -21.70
N ASP A 143 -17.37 -26.69 -20.76
CA ASP A 143 -16.60 -26.42 -19.55
C ASP A 143 -17.48 -26.10 -18.32
N ASN A 144 -17.18 -26.74 -17.19
CA ASN A 144 -17.37 -26.21 -15.82
C ASN A 144 -18.67 -26.42 -15.01
N THR A 145 -19.55 -27.38 -15.32
CA THR A 145 -20.77 -27.62 -14.50
C THR A 145 -20.57 -28.49 -13.26
N GLY A 146 -19.48 -29.25 -13.14
CA GLY A 146 -19.17 -30.06 -11.94
C GLY A 146 -18.40 -29.28 -10.86
N THR A 147 -17.61 -28.29 -11.27
CA THR A 147 -16.64 -27.57 -10.43
C THR A 147 -17.26 -26.41 -9.65
N THR A 148 -18.35 -25.80 -10.13
CA THR A 148 -18.88 -24.55 -9.54
C THR A 148 -19.52 -24.74 -8.16
N PHE A 149 -20.07 -25.91 -7.86
CA PHE A 149 -20.71 -26.18 -6.57
C PHE A 149 -19.69 -26.50 -5.47
N GLU A 150 -18.60 -27.19 -5.82
CA GLU A 150 -17.48 -27.46 -4.91
C GLU A 150 -16.57 -26.25 -4.71
N THR A 151 -16.45 -25.37 -5.71
CA THR A 151 -15.68 -24.10 -5.59
C THR A 151 -16.43 -23.03 -4.78
N LEU A 152 -17.76 -23.18 -4.63
CA LEU A 152 -18.58 -22.37 -3.72
C LEU A 152 -18.58 -22.90 -2.27
N ARG A 153 -17.85 -24.01 -1.97
CA ARG A 153 -17.42 -24.28 -0.60
C ARG A 153 -16.64 -23.06 -0.15
N ILE A 154 -17.29 -22.21 0.65
CA ILE A 154 -16.72 -21.18 1.52
C ILE A 154 -15.29 -20.87 1.07
N ALA A 155 -15.16 -20.19 -0.07
CA ALA A 155 -13.86 -20.01 -0.71
C ALA A 155 -12.88 -19.50 0.35
N PRO A 156 -11.66 -20.06 0.42
CA PRO A 156 -10.73 -19.76 1.50
C PRO A 156 -10.64 -18.24 1.63
N SER A 157 -10.93 -17.75 2.82
CA SER A 157 -11.03 -16.33 3.12
C SER A 157 -9.69 -15.60 2.97
N SER A 158 -8.63 -16.26 2.46
CA SER A 158 -7.27 -15.73 2.34
C SER A 158 -7.24 -14.36 1.65
N SER A 159 -7.92 -14.21 0.51
CA SER A 159 -7.98 -12.92 -0.19
C SER A 159 -8.66 -11.81 0.61
N LEU A 160 -9.67 -12.14 1.43
CA LEU A 160 -10.34 -11.19 2.32
C LEU A 160 -9.48 -10.91 3.55
N THR A 161 -8.83 -11.93 4.12
CA THR A 161 -7.89 -11.80 5.23
C THR A 161 -6.74 -10.87 4.85
N GLU A 162 -6.14 -11.06 3.67
CA GLU A 162 -5.10 -10.18 3.12
C GLU A 162 -5.63 -8.76 2.90
N ALA A 163 -6.83 -8.61 2.33
CA ALA A 163 -7.44 -7.31 2.13
C ALA A 163 -7.74 -6.59 3.45
N GLY A 164 -8.08 -7.31 4.51
CA GLY A 164 -8.28 -6.79 5.86
C GLY A 164 -6.96 -6.41 6.54
N ALA A 165 -5.92 -7.23 6.38
CA ALA A 165 -4.59 -7.01 6.94
C ALA A 165 -3.90 -5.74 6.42
N MET A 166 -4.38 -5.13 5.32
CA MET A 166 -3.83 -3.87 4.79
C MET A 166 -3.90 -2.67 5.74
N ILE A 167 -4.76 -2.73 6.77
CA ILE A 167 -4.87 -1.69 7.79
C ILE A 167 -4.65 -2.21 9.22
N VAL A 168 -4.35 -3.50 9.37
CA VAL A 168 -4.19 -4.15 10.67
C VAL A 168 -2.76 -4.63 10.79
N CYS A 169 -2.06 -4.22 11.84
CA CYS A 169 -0.70 -4.66 12.08
C CYS A 169 -0.67 -6.06 12.71
N LYS A 170 0.55 -6.64 12.82
CA LYS A 170 0.79 -7.92 13.51
C LYS A 170 0.31 -7.95 14.97
N HIS A 171 0.18 -6.79 15.62
CA HIS A 171 -0.31 -6.66 17.00
C HIS A 171 -1.85 -6.62 17.11
N GLY A 172 -2.57 -6.72 15.98
CA GLY A 172 -4.03 -6.63 15.96
C GLY A 172 -4.60 -5.22 16.09
N ALA A 173 -3.74 -4.19 16.06
CA ALA A 173 -4.12 -2.79 16.12
C ALA A 173 -4.10 -2.14 14.73
N LEU A 174 -4.56 -0.88 14.64
CA LEU A 174 -4.55 -0.13 13.40
C LEU A 174 -3.10 0.16 12.95
N LEU A 175 -2.74 -0.27 11.74
CA LEU A 175 -1.42 -0.06 11.16
C LEU A 175 -1.22 1.43 10.85
N PRO A 176 -0.07 2.07 11.19
CA PRO A 176 0.17 3.48 10.91
C PRO A 176 -0.10 3.89 9.45
N ALA A 177 -0.67 5.08 9.24
CA ALA A 177 -1.13 5.49 7.90
C ALA A 177 0.01 5.55 6.87
N THR A 178 1.21 5.89 7.32
CA THR A 178 2.48 5.89 6.57
C THR A 178 2.89 4.50 6.09
N GLN A 179 2.51 3.45 6.81
CA GLN A 179 2.85 2.05 6.50
C GLN A 179 1.75 1.35 5.70
N CYS A 180 0.57 1.96 5.56
CA CYS A 180 -0.47 1.43 4.69
C CYS A 180 -0.02 1.45 3.22
N VAL A 181 0.00 0.28 2.57
CA VAL A 181 0.39 0.17 1.16
C VAL A 181 -0.69 0.76 0.25
N GLY A 182 -0.49 2.01 -0.18
CA GLY A 182 -1.36 2.75 -1.09
C GLY A 182 -2.25 3.79 -0.38
N ARG A 183 -2.57 4.88 -1.09
CA ARG A 183 -3.40 5.97 -0.56
C ARG A 183 -4.83 5.45 -0.29
N ARG A 184 -5.43 5.85 0.84
CA ARG A 184 -6.87 5.67 1.17
C ARG A 184 -7.36 4.25 1.43
N ARG A 185 -6.54 3.38 2.05
CA ARG A 185 -6.97 2.01 2.45
C ARG A 185 -7.97 1.97 3.60
N ARG A 186 -7.99 2.99 4.46
CA ARG A 186 -8.97 3.13 5.54
C ARG A 186 -10.26 3.75 5.00
N ALA A 187 -11.39 3.14 5.31
CA ALA A 187 -12.72 3.65 5.04
C ALA A 187 -13.51 3.76 6.34
N ILE A 188 -14.44 4.70 6.38
CA ILE A 188 -15.35 4.88 7.51
C ILE A 188 -16.75 4.43 7.07
N ILE A 189 -17.38 3.59 7.90
CA ILE A 189 -18.77 3.16 7.76
C ILE A 189 -19.52 3.39 9.08
N SER A 190 -20.85 3.44 9.04
CA SER A 190 -21.63 3.56 10.28
C SER A 190 -21.47 2.30 11.15
N GLY A 191 -21.54 2.48 12.48
CA GLY A 191 -21.46 1.37 13.43
C GLY A 191 -22.60 0.35 13.27
N ASP A 192 -23.78 0.80 12.87
CA ASP A 192 -24.93 -0.09 12.61
C ASP A 192 -24.65 -1.05 11.46
N VAL A 193 -24.16 -0.51 10.34
CA VAL A 193 -23.79 -1.30 9.17
C VAL A 193 -22.64 -2.24 9.49
N PHE A 194 -21.64 -1.79 10.25
CA PHE A 194 -20.54 -2.65 10.69
C PHE A 194 -21.04 -3.84 11.51
N ARG A 195 -21.93 -3.60 12.49
CA ARG A 195 -22.49 -4.67 13.32
C ARG A 195 -23.24 -5.69 12.49
N GLU A 196 -24.02 -5.25 11.51
CA GLU A 196 -24.78 -6.15 10.65
C GLU A 196 -23.85 -6.99 9.75
N ILE A 197 -22.82 -6.39 9.15
CA ILE A 197 -21.84 -7.11 8.33
C ILE A 197 -21.03 -8.12 9.16
N ALA A 198 -20.63 -7.75 10.38
CA ALA A 198 -19.78 -8.57 11.24
C ALA A 198 -20.41 -9.92 11.62
N VAL A 199 -21.74 -10.01 11.62
CA VAL A 199 -22.48 -11.28 11.84
C VAL A 199 -22.15 -12.32 10.76
N TYR A 200 -22.03 -11.87 9.51
CA TYR A 200 -21.82 -12.74 8.35
C TYR A 200 -20.35 -12.82 7.89
N ALA A 201 -19.54 -11.86 8.34
CA ALA A 201 -18.14 -11.73 7.99
C ALA A 201 -17.27 -11.51 9.24
N PRO A 202 -17.07 -12.55 10.09
CA PRO A 202 -16.32 -12.43 11.34
C PRO A 202 -14.83 -12.09 11.12
N GLU A 203 -14.31 -12.27 9.91
CA GLU A 203 -12.97 -11.86 9.51
C GLU A 203 -12.81 -10.34 9.35
N LEU A 204 -13.90 -9.59 9.21
CA LEU A 204 -13.83 -8.14 9.10
C LEU A 204 -13.37 -7.54 10.43
N ARG A 205 -12.27 -6.80 10.38
CA ARG A 205 -11.78 -6.01 11.52
C ARG A 205 -12.26 -4.57 11.38
N GLY A 206 -12.82 -4.06 12.47
CA GLY A 206 -13.27 -2.68 12.60
C GLY A 206 -12.70 -2.03 13.84
N PHE A 207 -12.35 -0.75 13.73
CA PHE A 207 -11.85 0.07 14.82
C PHE A 207 -12.81 1.24 15.05
N SER A 208 -13.30 1.44 16.27
CA SER A 208 -14.19 2.56 16.58
C SER A 208 -13.51 3.89 16.25
N LEU A 209 -14.20 4.78 15.53
CA LEU A 209 -13.63 6.06 15.10
C LEU A 209 -13.25 6.96 16.28
N SER A 210 -14.00 6.91 17.39
CA SER A 210 -13.75 7.73 18.58
C SER A 210 -12.51 7.33 19.36
N SER A 211 -12.04 6.10 19.21
CA SER A 211 -10.90 5.56 19.97
C SER A 211 -9.82 4.95 19.08
N CYS A 212 -9.93 5.07 17.76
CA CYS A 212 -8.94 4.51 16.87
C CYS A 212 -7.65 5.33 16.95
N VAL A 213 -6.57 4.65 17.31
CA VAL A 213 -5.22 5.20 17.28
C VAL A 213 -4.32 4.24 16.52
N ASP A 214 -3.30 4.80 15.88
CA ASP A 214 -2.27 3.99 15.25
C ASP A 214 -1.55 3.15 16.32
N CYS A 215 -1.10 1.96 15.93
CA CYS A 215 -0.45 1.03 16.84
C CYS A 215 0.85 1.62 17.39
N THR A 216 0.91 1.85 18.71
CA THR A 216 2.06 2.47 19.39
C THR A 216 3.37 1.75 19.09
N SER A 217 3.39 0.41 19.13
CA SER A 217 4.60 -0.36 18.81
C SER A 217 5.08 -0.14 17.37
N CYS A 218 4.16 -0.07 16.40
CA CYS A 218 4.52 0.17 15.00
C CYS A 218 4.95 1.62 14.74
N VAL A 219 4.38 2.58 15.49
CA VAL A 219 4.81 3.99 15.46
C VAL A 219 6.23 4.10 16.01
N LEU A 220 6.51 3.53 17.18
CA LEU A 220 7.84 3.54 17.80
C LEU A 220 8.88 2.80 16.94
N GLU A 221 8.55 1.64 16.37
CA GLU A 221 9.44 0.93 15.44
C GLU A 221 9.76 1.79 14.19
N GLN A 222 8.81 2.60 13.72
CA GLN A 222 9.03 3.50 12.58
C GLN A 222 9.90 4.70 12.97
N GLU A 223 9.57 5.36 14.08
CA GLU A 223 10.35 6.49 14.60
C GLU A 223 11.80 6.07 14.87
N ALA A 224 12.03 4.89 15.45
CA ALA A 224 13.37 4.36 15.67
C ALA A 224 14.13 4.14 14.35
N LYS A 225 13.48 3.60 13.32
CA LYS A 225 14.09 3.41 11.98
C LYS A 225 14.40 4.74 11.30
N GLU A 226 13.52 5.72 11.42
CA GLU A 226 13.72 7.06 10.87
C GLU A 226 14.87 7.78 11.59
N GLN A 227 14.96 7.64 12.92
CA GLN A 227 16.09 8.13 13.71
C GLN A 227 17.41 7.46 13.32
N GLU A 228 17.45 6.13 13.22
CA GLU A 228 18.65 5.39 12.78
C GLU A 228 19.09 5.83 11.38
N ALA A 229 18.14 6.03 10.45
CA ALA A 229 18.44 6.50 9.10
C ALA A 229 19.00 7.94 9.10
N GLU A 230 18.46 8.83 9.93
CA GLU A 230 18.95 10.21 10.04
C GLU A 230 20.30 10.26 10.76
N GLU A 231 20.53 9.45 11.79
CA GLU A 231 21.82 9.29 12.45
C GLU A 231 22.88 8.77 11.49
N LYS A 232 22.57 7.74 10.69
CA LYS A 232 23.47 7.22 9.65
C LYS A 232 23.80 8.29 8.60
N LYS A 233 22.82 9.12 8.23
CA LYS A 233 23.01 10.25 7.32
C LYS A 233 23.89 11.34 7.94
N ARG A 234 23.69 11.67 9.22
CA ARG A 234 24.54 12.61 9.96
C ARG A 234 25.97 12.09 10.11
N ALA A 235 26.14 10.85 10.56
CA ALA A 235 27.45 10.22 10.68
C ALA A 235 28.21 10.17 9.34
N ARG A 236 27.51 9.92 8.23
CA ARG A 236 28.10 9.97 6.88
C ARG A 236 28.53 11.40 6.50
N LEU A 237 27.69 12.39 6.78
CA LEU A 237 28.02 13.80 6.56
C LEU A 237 29.25 14.21 7.39
N ASP A 238 29.23 13.90 8.69
CA ASP A 238 30.27 14.27 9.64
C ASP A 238 31.60 13.54 9.34
N GLY A 239 31.55 12.27 8.95
CA GLY A 239 32.75 11.50 8.57
C GLY A 239 33.39 12.00 7.28
N GLU A 240 32.60 12.35 6.27
CA GLU A 240 33.12 12.82 4.97
C GLU A 240 33.56 14.28 4.99
N ILE A 241 32.93 15.12 5.80
CA ILE A 241 33.26 16.54 5.91
C ILE A 241 34.29 16.79 7.01
N ALA A 242 34.26 16.02 8.10
CA ALA A 242 35.13 16.15 9.27
C ALA A 242 35.28 17.60 9.78
N GLY A 243 34.19 18.39 9.71
CA GLY A 243 34.19 19.80 10.11
C GLY A 243 34.91 20.76 9.15
N SER A 244 35.36 20.32 7.97
CA SER A 244 35.99 21.19 6.98
C SER A 244 34.97 22.11 6.30
N GLU A 245 35.09 23.41 6.56
CA GLU A 245 34.33 24.45 5.85
C GLU A 245 34.56 24.38 4.33
N GLN A 246 35.77 24.04 3.89
CA GLN A 246 36.09 23.93 2.46
C GLN A 246 35.35 22.77 1.78
N LEU A 247 35.18 21.64 2.47
CA LEU A 247 34.39 20.50 1.97
C LEU A 247 32.88 20.81 1.99
N LEU A 248 32.38 21.56 2.99
CA LEU A 248 31.01 22.07 3.00
C LEU A 248 30.75 23.00 1.82
N GLU A 249 31.66 23.93 1.54
CA GLU A 249 31.57 24.80 0.37
C GLU A 249 31.56 23.99 -0.92
N LEU A 250 32.45 22.99 -1.04
CA LEU A 250 32.50 22.10 -2.21
C LEU A 250 31.20 21.30 -2.38
N LEU A 251 30.58 20.85 -1.30
CA LEU A 251 29.28 20.18 -1.31
C LEU A 251 28.19 21.11 -1.83
N GLN A 252 28.11 22.33 -1.32
CA GLN A 252 27.09 23.33 -1.66
C GLN A 252 27.29 23.98 -3.04
N ARG A 253 28.50 23.91 -3.60
CA ARG A 253 28.86 24.59 -4.85
C ARG A 253 28.03 24.11 -6.04
N LYS A 254 27.18 24.99 -6.58
CA LYS A 254 26.41 24.72 -7.80
C LYS A 254 27.30 24.70 -9.05
N ASN A 255 28.37 25.50 -9.06
CA ASN A 255 29.28 25.67 -10.19
C ASN A 255 30.52 24.77 -10.08
N GLY A 256 31.14 24.46 -11.22
CA GLY A 256 32.30 23.55 -11.31
C GLY A 256 33.65 24.14 -10.86
N PHE A 257 33.70 25.42 -10.47
CA PHE A 257 34.93 26.16 -10.17
C PHE A 257 34.84 26.92 -8.83
N PRO A 258 35.94 27.11 -8.09
CA PRO A 258 35.99 27.92 -6.87
C PRO A 258 35.72 29.41 -7.15
N LYS A 259 35.05 30.11 -6.23
CA LYS A 259 34.75 31.55 -6.39
C LYS A 259 36.00 32.41 -6.50
N GLY A 260 37.09 32.05 -5.80
CA GLY A 260 38.37 32.75 -5.87
C GLY A 260 39.26 32.40 -7.07
N LEU A 261 38.84 31.48 -7.95
CA LEU A 261 39.71 31.01 -9.04
C LEU A 261 39.97 32.08 -10.11
N PHE A 262 39.09 33.08 -10.20
CA PHE A 262 39.11 34.12 -11.24
C PHE A 262 38.80 35.52 -10.72
N SER A 263 38.79 35.71 -9.40
CA SER A 263 38.54 37.01 -8.76
C SER A 263 39.65 37.26 -7.71
N PRO A 264 40.63 38.14 -7.98
CA PRO A 264 41.44 38.70 -6.93
C PRO A 264 40.53 39.66 -6.17
N THR A 265 39.90 39.21 -5.09
CA THR A 265 39.18 40.13 -4.22
C THR A 265 40.22 40.85 -3.37
N GLU A 266 40.61 42.05 -3.81
CA GLU A 266 41.00 43.07 -2.85
C GLU A 266 39.80 43.34 -1.94
N SER A 267 39.90 43.00 -0.67
CA SER A 267 39.04 43.53 0.38
C SER A 267 39.78 43.44 1.70
N HIS A 268 40.37 44.59 2.04
CA HIS A 268 40.63 45.13 3.36
C HIS A 268 40.75 44.14 4.54
N GLY A 269 41.95 44.13 5.13
CA GLY A 269 42.11 44.04 6.58
C GLY A 269 42.02 42.64 7.17
N SER A 270 43.20 42.12 7.52
CA SER A 270 43.39 41.20 8.65
C SER A 270 42.73 39.81 8.57
N ARG A 271 43.56 38.87 8.10
CA ARG A 271 43.68 37.44 8.45
C ARG A 271 43.59 36.52 7.24
N GLN A 272 44.78 36.19 6.73
CA GLN A 272 45.14 34.89 6.14
C GLN A 272 43.99 34.17 5.41
N GLN A 273 43.70 34.57 4.17
CA GLN A 273 43.35 33.57 3.15
C GLN A 273 44.62 32.76 2.87
N GLN A 274 44.92 31.79 3.75
CA GLN A 274 45.96 30.80 3.51
C GLN A 274 45.50 29.92 2.35
N LEU A 275 45.90 30.30 1.15
CA LEU A 275 46.11 29.39 0.03
C LEU A 275 46.83 28.14 0.57
N ALA A 276 46.28 26.96 0.31
CA ALA A 276 46.73 25.64 0.78
C ALA A 276 48.14 25.65 1.41
N PRO A 277 48.26 25.57 2.76
CA PRO A 277 49.54 25.70 3.48
C PRO A 277 50.60 24.66 3.09
N HIS A 278 50.20 23.60 2.40
CA HIS A 278 50.95 22.34 2.31
C HIS A 278 52.10 22.34 1.30
N LEU A 279 52.32 23.42 0.54
CA LEU A 279 53.45 23.53 -0.42
C LEU A 279 54.23 24.83 -0.26
N SER A 280 54.09 25.52 0.88
CA SER A 280 54.92 26.66 1.24
C SER A 280 56.28 26.16 1.74
N VAL A 281 57.20 25.87 0.83
CA VAL A 281 58.63 25.92 1.16
C VAL A 281 59.00 27.41 1.23
N ASN A 282 59.29 27.91 2.43
CA ASN A 282 59.77 29.27 2.72
C ASN A 282 58.76 30.45 2.63
N GLY A 283 57.45 30.22 2.79
CA GLY A 283 56.48 31.32 2.98
C GLY A 283 56.28 32.25 1.79
N ARG A 284 56.75 31.86 0.59
CA ARG A 284 56.60 32.61 -0.67
C ARG A 284 56.04 31.70 -1.77
N SER A 285 54.83 31.18 -1.61
CA SER A 285 54.13 30.67 -2.79
C SER A 285 53.55 31.85 -3.56
N LYS A 286 54.15 32.20 -4.71
CA LYS A 286 53.63 33.22 -5.64
C LYS A 286 52.40 32.74 -6.43
N TYR A 287 52.02 31.47 -6.30
CA TYR A 287 51.02 30.84 -7.17
C TYR A 287 49.93 30.16 -6.34
N ALA A 288 48.67 30.37 -6.74
CA ALA A 288 47.54 29.62 -6.20
C ALA A 288 47.57 28.19 -6.77
N THR A 289 47.64 27.18 -5.89
CA THR A 289 47.55 25.77 -6.27
C THR A 289 46.09 25.32 -6.23
N TYR A 290 45.58 24.81 -7.36
CA TYR A 290 44.24 24.25 -7.45
C TYR A 290 44.31 22.75 -7.65
N PHE A 291 43.52 22.02 -6.86
CA PHE A 291 43.34 20.58 -7.03
C PHE A 291 42.17 20.32 -7.97
N LEU A 292 42.39 19.50 -8.99
CA LEU A 292 41.36 19.07 -9.93
C LEU A 292 40.79 17.73 -9.47
N VAL A 293 39.47 17.60 -9.55
CA VAL A 293 38.74 16.38 -9.22
C VAL A 293 37.79 16.06 -10.38
N PRO A 294 37.71 14.79 -10.84
CA PRO A 294 36.78 14.43 -11.91
C PRO A 294 35.33 14.75 -11.53
N LYS A 295 34.58 15.33 -12.46
CA LYS A 295 33.16 15.70 -12.25
C LYS A 295 32.29 14.50 -11.88
N LYS A 296 32.58 13.33 -12.45
CA LYS A 296 31.87 12.07 -12.14
C LYS A 296 32.05 11.69 -10.68
N TRP A 297 33.29 11.70 -10.19
CA TRP A 297 33.61 11.43 -8.80
C TRP A 297 32.93 12.43 -7.87
N LEU A 298 33.03 13.73 -8.15
CA LEU A 298 32.42 14.78 -7.34
C LEU A 298 30.89 14.63 -7.24
N ASN A 299 30.23 14.29 -8.35
CA ASN A 299 28.79 14.04 -8.34
C ASN A 299 28.43 12.81 -7.51
N LYS A 300 29.22 11.73 -7.58
CA LYS A 300 29.03 10.52 -6.78
C LYS A 300 29.25 10.80 -5.30
N TRP A 301 30.30 11.53 -4.94
CA TRP A 301 30.58 11.98 -3.58
C TRP A 301 29.43 12.83 -3.03
N ARG A 302 28.96 13.84 -3.77
CA ARG A 302 27.82 14.67 -3.34
C ARG A 302 26.54 13.86 -3.12
N LYS A 303 26.26 12.88 -3.98
CA LYS A 303 25.11 11.97 -3.80
C LYS A 303 25.27 11.11 -2.56
N PHE A 304 26.47 10.56 -2.36
CA PHE A 304 26.79 9.75 -1.19
C PHE A 304 26.63 10.55 0.11
N VAL A 305 27.28 11.70 0.22
CA VAL A 305 27.24 12.59 1.40
C VAL A 305 25.82 13.08 1.70
N ARG A 306 25.00 13.33 0.67
CA ARG A 306 23.59 13.73 0.83
C ARG A 306 22.62 12.57 1.06
N SER A 307 23.13 11.34 1.17
CA SER A 307 22.32 10.11 1.25
C SER A 307 21.32 9.95 0.10
N GLN A 308 21.68 10.44 -1.09
CA GLN A 308 20.95 10.24 -2.34
C GLN A 308 21.46 9.02 -3.13
N GLY A 309 22.53 8.39 -2.65
CA GLY A 309 23.07 7.13 -3.14
C GLY A 309 23.86 6.42 -2.04
N ASP A 310 23.90 5.09 -2.08
CA ASP A 310 24.59 4.29 -1.06
C ASP A 310 26.05 4.01 -1.39
N ASP A 311 26.43 4.12 -2.66
CA ASP A 311 27.80 3.82 -3.09
C ASP A 311 28.76 4.96 -2.77
N ALA A 312 29.75 4.68 -1.95
CA ALA A 312 30.90 5.55 -1.76
C ALA A 312 31.59 5.83 -3.12
N PRO A 313 32.12 7.05 -3.33
CA PRO A 313 32.68 7.44 -4.62
C PRO A 313 33.98 6.71 -5.02
N GLY A 314 34.54 5.88 -4.14
CA GLY A 314 35.83 5.23 -4.34
C GLY A 314 36.99 6.24 -4.31
N PRO A 315 38.23 5.82 -4.58
CA PRO A 315 39.36 6.74 -4.68
C PRO A 315 39.21 7.68 -5.89
N VAL A 316 39.78 8.89 -5.78
CA VAL A 316 39.87 9.81 -6.92
C VAL A 316 40.83 9.23 -7.96
N LEU A 317 40.31 8.86 -9.13
CA LEU A 317 41.12 8.31 -10.21
C LEU A 317 41.65 9.42 -11.12
N ASN A 318 42.94 9.69 -11.03
CA ASN A 318 43.62 10.71 -11.85
C ASN A 318 43.63 10.38 -13.35
N ALA A 319 43.39 9.12 -13.73
CA ALA A 319 43.33 8.70 -15.13
C ALA A 319 42.27 9.51 -15.93
N GLU A 320 41.18 9.95 -15.29
CA GLU A 320 40.16 10.79 -15.95
C GLU A 320 40.62 12.23 -16.19
N LEU A 321 41.75 12.64 -15.61
CA LEU A 321 42.31 14.00 -15.71
C LEU A 321 43.58 14.03 -16.57
N VAL A 322 43.98 12.91 -17.18
CA VAL A 322 45.21 12.79 -17.98
C VAL A 322 44.85 12.47 -19.42
N CYS A 323 45.51 13.16 -20.36
CA CYS A 323 45.43 12.84 -21.77
C CYS A 323 46.24 11.56 -22.04
N LEU A 324 45.58 10.47 -22.43
CA LEU A 324 46.23 9.17 -22.66
C LEU A 324 47.35 9.22 -23.72
N SER A 325 47.21 10.07 -24.74
CA SER A 325 48.19 10.22 -25.81
C SER A 325 49.44 10.98 -25.36
N HIS A 326 49.29 12.00 -24.52
CA HIS A 326 50.38 12.90 -24.14
C HIS A 326 50.90 12.67 -22.72
N GLN A 327 50.22 11.84 -21.93
CA GLN A 327 50.51 11.59 -20.51
C GLN A 327 50.63 12.87 -19.67
N ARG A 328 49.85 13.90 -20.05
CA ARG A 328 49.81 15.21 -19.39
C ARG A 328 48.41 15.49 -18.84
N THR A 329 48.35 16.29 -17.78
CA THR A 329 47.08 16.73 -17.19
C THR A 329 46.27 17.54 -18.19
N ILE A 330 44.98 17.24 -18.27
CA ILE A 330 44.03 17.98 -19.08
C ILE A 330 43.61 19.20 -18.28
N VAL A 331 44.02 20.38 -18.73
CA VAL A 331 43.57 21.64 -18.17
C VAL A 331 42.11 21.86 -18.61
N PRO A 332 41.16 22.08 -17.69
CA PRO A 332 39.78 22.37 -18.05
C PRO A 332 39.69 23.55 -19.03
N PRO A 333 38.89 23.46 -20.11
CA PRO A 333 38.91 24.46 -21.18
C PRO A 333 38.63 25.89 -20.71
N TYR A 334 37.78 26.07 -19.70
CA TYR A 334 37.48 27.38 -19.12
C TYR A 334 38.70 28.01 -18.42
N ILE A 335 39.62 27.21 -17.86
CA ILE A 335 40.88 27.70 -17.30
C ILE A 335 41.82 28.12 -18.42
N SER A 336 41.92 27.32 -19.49
CA SER A 336 42.72 27.66 -20.67
C SER A 336 42.25 28.96 -21.34
N MET A 337 40.93 29.14 -21.50
CA MET A 337 40.33 30.35 -22.04
C MET A 337 40.59 31.56 -21.14
N PHE A 338 40.44 31.42 -19.83
CA PHE A 338 40.77 32.51 -18.91
C PHE A 338 42.25 32.91 -18.98
N LEU A 339 43.17 31.93 -19.00
CA LEU A 339 44.60 32.20 -19.15
C LEU A 339 44.95 32.86 -20.49
N SER A 340 44.10 32.67 -21.51
CA SER A 340 44.21 33.32 -22.82
C SER A 340 43.57 34.71 -22.89
N GLY A 341 43.08 35.26 -21.77
CA GLY A 341 42.56 36.63 -21.68
C GLY A 341 41.04 36.77 -21.81
N PHE A 342 40.28 35.67 -21.87
CA PHE A 342 38.81 35.73 -21.92
C PHE A 342 38.21 36.01 -20.53
N SER A 343 37.10 36.76 -20.50
CA SER A 343 36.38 36.97 -19.23
C SER A 343 35.80 35.67 -18.67
N LEU A 344 35.54 35.65 -17.36
CA LEU A 344 34.96 34.50 -16.66
C LEU A 344 33.62 34.07 -17.28
N GLU A 345 32.74 35.03 -17.56
CA GLU A 345 31.42 34.73 -18.13
C GLU A 345 31.52 34.15 -19.54
N GLN A 346 32.45 34.64 -20.36
CA GLN A 346 32.69 34.11 -21.72
C GLN A 346 33.26 32.69 -21.67
N SER A 347 34.24 32.44 -20.80
CA SER A 347 34.89 31.14 -20.64
C SER A 347 33.91 30.07 -20.12
N LEU A 348 32.99 30.46 -19.23
CA LEU A 348 31.95 29.57 -18.70
C LEU A 348 30.81 29.32 -19.68
N LYS A 349 30.32 30.35 -20.38
CA LYS A 349 29.28 30.18 -21.41
C LYS A 349 29.76 29.26 -22.54
N ALA A 350 31.02 29.37 -22.94
CA ALA A 350 31.61 28.53 -23.98
C ALA A 350 31.77 27.04 -23.58
N THR A 351 31.71 26.73 -22.28
CA THR A 351 31.97 25.37 -21.75
C THR A 351 30.75 24.71 -21.10
N GLN A 352 29.57 25.35 -21.15
CA GLN A 352 28.31 24.87 -20.56
C GLN A 352 27.40 24.11 -21.53
N VAL A 353 27.91 23.65 -22.68
CA VAL A 353 27.17 22.79 -23.62
C VAL A 353 27.05 21.36 -23.10
#